data_AF-A0A182S7T6-F1
#
_entry.id   AF-A0A182S7T6-F1
#
_cell.length_a   1.000
_cell.length_b   1.000
_cell.length_c   1.000
_cell.angle_alpha   90.00
_cell.angle_beta   90.00
_cell.angle_gamma   90.00
#
_symmetry.space_group_name_H-M   'P 1'
#
loop_
_entity.id
_entity.type
_entity.pdbx_description
1 polymer ?
#
loop_
_entity_poly.entity_id
_entity_poly.type
_entity_poly.pdbx_seq_one_letter_code
_entity_poly.pdbx_strand_id
1 'polypeptide(L)'
;MPDHDIEMITSEQLHAALRKSQKHFIILDCRSSHEYTESHIRTAVNFSIPSIMLRRFAAGKIDITSTIKCRDLKERILSCYKESTFVLYNNSNESVGDGGGVGREDLVLLTGGTVAPATTGGNNDTTINVLHRKLKQDGCRVVCLEDKAKALRLSSKPDLERILAL
;
A
#
# COMPACT_ATOMS: atom_id res chain seq x y z
N MET A 1 3.30 -10.25 19.67
CA MET A 1 4.14 -9.44 18.76
C MET A 1 3.57 -8.05 18.77
N PRO A 2 4.36 -6.97 18.85
CA PRO A 2 3.80 -5.64 19.01
C PRO A 2 2.95 -5.32 17.78
N ASP A 3 1.66 -5.07 18.00
CA ASP A 3 0.78 -4.44 17.02
C ASP A 3 1.50 -3.20 16.50
N HIS A 4 1.95 -3.26 15.25
CA HIS A 4 2.46 -2.07 14.59
C HIS A 4 1.23 -1.23 14.27
N ASP A 5 0.86 -0.34 15.19
CA ASP A 5 -0.24 0.61 15.01
C ASP A 5 -0.10 1.24 13.61
N ILE A 6 -1.04 0.90 12.74
CA ILE A 6 -1.07 1.42 11.38
C ILE A 6 -1.52 2.87 11.51
N GLU A 7 -0.59 3.78 11.26
CA GLU A 7 -0.87 5.22 11.33
C GLU A 7 -1.79 5.59 10.17
N MET A 8 -2.95 6.16 10.48
CA MET A 8 -3.95 6.55 9.49
C MET A 8 -3.82 8.05 9.16
N ILE A 9 -4.07 8.40 7.89
CA ILE A 9 -4.18 9.78 7.43
C ILE A 9 -5.54 9.99 6.76
N THR A 10 -6.21 11.10 7.07
CA THR A 10 -7.48 11.44 6.43
C THR A 10 -7.23 12.05 5.04
N SER A 11 -8.26 12.02 4.18
CA SER A 11 -8.20 12.66 2.87
C SER A 11 -7.88 14.16 2.94
N GLU A 12 -8.35 14.83 3.99
CA GLU A 12 -8.15 16.26 4.22
C GLU A 12 -6.71 16.56 4.67
N GLN A 13 -6.18 15.75 5.58
CA GLN A 13 -4.80 15.85 6.04
C GLN A 13 -3.82 15.59 4.90
N LEU A 14 -4.04 14.54 4.10
CA LEU A 14 -3.24 14.24 2.92
C LEU A 14 -3.28 15.41 1.94
N HIS A 15 -4.46 15.95 1.67
CA HIS A 15 -4.61 17.09 0.76
C HIS A 15 -3.88 18.34 1.28
N ALA A 16 -4.00 18.67 2.57
CA ALA A 16 -3.28 19.79 3.17
C ALA A 16 -1.75 19.59 3.15
N ALA A 17 -1.28 18.36 3.33
CA ALA A 17 0.14 18.01 3.30
C ALA A 17 0.72 18.11 1.88
N LEU A 18 -0.01 17.61 0.88
CA LEU A 18 0.38 17.75 -0.53
C LEU A 18 0.44 19.21 -0.99
N ARG A 19 -0.40 20.09 -0.44
CA ARG A 19 -0.30 21.55 -0.69
C ARG A 19 0.94 22.20 -0.08
N LYS A 20 1.51 21.65 0.98
CA LYS A 20 2.73 22.17 1.61
C LYS A 20 3.99 21.70 0.89
N SER A 21 4.06 20.41 0.56
CA SER A 21 5.19 19.83 -0.16
C SER A 21 4.83 18.52 -0.83
N GLN A 22 4.85 18.47 -2.17
CA GLN A 22 4.55 17.25 -2.93
C GLN A 22 5.76 16.31 -3.06
N LYS A 23 6.98 16.82 -2.90
CA LYS A 23 8.21 16.06 -3.21
C LYS A 23 8.48 14.94 -2.21
N HIS A 24 7.93 15.04 -0.99
CA HIS A 24 8.14 14.07 0.09
C HIS A 24 7.05 13.00 0.20
N PHE A 25 6.04 12.98 -0.68
CA PHE A 25 4.98 11.96 -0.63
C PHE A 25 5.09 10.97 -1.78
N ILE A 26 5.01 9.68 -1.44
CA ILE A 26 4.96 8.57 -2.39
C ILE A 26 3.68 7.81 -2.13
N ILE A 27 2.70 7.96 -3.03
CA ILE A 27 1.36 7.38 -2.87
C ILE A 27 1.29 6.06 -3.64
N LEU A 28 0.94 4.97 -2.96
CA LEU A 28 0.82 3.62 -3.53
C LEU A 28 -0.64 3.16 -3.51
N ASP A 29 -1.21 2.97 -4.70
CA ASP A 29 -2.53 2.41 -4.92
C ASP A 29 -2.42 0.88 -4.98
N CYS A 30 -2.79 0.20 -3.90
CA CYS A 30 -2.64 -1.24 -3.74
C CYS A 30 -3.81 -2.04 -4.35
N ARG A 31 -4.67 -1.39 -5.15
CA ARG A 31 -5.80 -2.04 -5.84
C ARG A 31 -5.37 -2.76 -7.11
N SER A 32 -6.32 -3.45 -7.72
CA SER A 32 -6.16 -3.99 -9.06
C SER A 32 -5.80 -2.89 -10.07
N SER A 33 -5.03 -3.24 -11.11
CA SER A 33 -4.68 -2.30 -12.17
C SER A 33 -5.91 -1.78 -12.93
N HIS A 34 -6.99 -2.57 -12.99
CA HIS A 34 -8.27 -2.15 -13.56
C HIS A 34 -8.87 -0.99 -12.76
N GLU A 35 -9.04 -1.16 -11.46
CA GLU A 35 -9.59 -0.11 -10.58
C GLU A 35 -8.75 1.17 -10.55
N TYR A 36 -7.43 1.04 -10.67
CA TYR A 36 -6.51 2.18 -10.79
C TYR A 36 -6.72 2.94 -12.11
N THR A 37 -6.93 2.21 -13.21
CA THR A 37 -7.14 2.80 -14.54
C THR A 37 -8.45 3.57 -14.59
N GLU A 38 -9.51 3.04 -13.99
CA GLU A 38 -10.82 3.71 -13.88
C GLU A 38 -10.74 5.02 -13.09
N SER A 39 -10.03 5.02 -11.96
CA SER A 39 -9.81 6.22 -11.15
C SER A 39 -8.66 6.01 -10.17
N HIS A 40 -7.83 7.02 -9.96
CA HIS A 40 -6.77 7.00 -8.94
C HIS A 40 -6.44 8.42 -8.48
N ILE A 41 -5.81 8.53 -7.31
CA ILE A 41 -5.28 9.81 -6.84
C ILE A 41 -4.14 10.21 -7.78
N ARG A 42 -4.14 11.45 -8.28
CA ARG A 42 -3.06 11.95 -9.14
C ARG A 42 -1.70 11.79 -8.46
N THR A 43 -0.68 11.36 -9.21
CA THR A 43 0.68 11.02 -8.73
C THR A 43 0.79 9.73 -7.91
N ALA A 44 -0.33 9.08 -7.58
CA ALA A 44 -0.29 7.74 -7.04
C ALA A 44 0.21 6.76 -8.10
N VAL A 45 0.78 5.66 -7.63
CA VAL A 45 1.27 4.60 -8.50
C VAL A 45 0.55 3.32 -8.17
N ASN A 46 0.08 2.63 -9.21
CA ASN A 46 -0.47 1.30 -9.06
C ASN A 46 0.59 0.32 -8.55
N PHE A 47 0.33 -0.22 -7.37
CA PHE A 47 1.07 -1.31 -6.77
C PHE A 47 0.18 -2.56 -6.72
N SER A 48 -0.18 -3.07 -7.90
CA SER A 48 -0.89 -4.34 -8.01
C SER A 48 0.13 -5.48 -8.02
N ILE A 49 0.35 -6.10 -6.86
CA ILE A 49 1.32 -7.17 -6.68
C ILE A 49 0.62 -8.53 -6.55
N PRO A 50 0.87 -9.49 -7.46
CA PRO A 50 0.39 -10.86 -7.31
C PRO A 50 0.85 -11.51 -6.00
N SER A 51 0.01 -12.38 -5.42
CA SER A 51 0.22 -13.02 -4.09
C SER A 51 1.57 -13.73 -3.95
N ILE A 52 2.05 -14.38 -5.02
CA ILE A 52 3.37 -15.02 -5.05
C ILE A 52 4.52 -14.02 -4.91
N MET A 53 4.42 -12.85 -5.53
CA MET A 53 5.41 -11.79 -5.39
C MET A 53 5.29 -11.12 -4.02
N LEU A 54 4.08 -10.92 -3.51
CA LEU A 54 3.85 -10.37 -2.17
C LEU A 54 4.53 -11.22 -1.08
N ARG A 55 4.44 -12.55 -1.17
CA ARG A 55 5.15 -13.47 -0.26
C ARG A 55 6.67 -13.32 -0.35
N ARG A 56 7.22 -13.19 -1.55
CA ARG A 56 8.66 -12.96 -1.74
C ARG A 56 9.10 -11.62 -1.16
N PHE A 57 8.28 -10.59 -1.32
CA PHE A 57 8.52 -9.25 -0.78
C PHE A 57 8.49 -9.25 0.76
N ALA A 58 7.49 -9.90 1.35
CA ALA A 58 7.38 -10.09 2.80
C ALA A 58 8.61 -10.82 3.38
N ALA A 59 9.14 -11.81 2.66
CA ALA A 59 10.34 -12.55 3.05
C ALA A 59 11.66 -11.80 2.79
N GLY A 60 11.61 -10.56 2.27
CA GLY A 60 12.81 -9.77 1.92
C GLY A 60 13.59 -10.33 0.73
N LYS A 61 13.01 -11.22 -0.07
CA LYS A 61 13.65 -11.82 -1.26
C LYS A 61 13.57 -10.92 -2.49
N ILE A 62 12.70 -9.91 -2.46
CA ILE A 62 12.57 -8.87 -3.50
C ILE A 62 12.32 -7.53 -2.81
N ASP A 63 12.86 -6.46 -3.40
CA ASP A 63 12.66 -5.10 -2.92
C ASP A 63 11.49 -4.40 -3.63
N ILE A 64 10.98 -3.34 -3.02
CA ILE A 64 9.85 -2.58 -3.59
C ILE A 64 10.19 -1.97 -4.96
N THR A 65 11.45 -1.56 -5.15
CA THR A 65 11.96 -1.06 -6.43
C THR A 65 12.02 -2.12 -7.53
N SER A 66 12.05 -3.41 -7.16
CA SER A 66 12.03 -4.54 -8.11
C SER A 66 10.62 -4.82 -8.64
N THR A 67 9.59 -4.44 -7.87
CA THR A 67 8.18 -4.62 -8.25
C THR A 67 7.62 -3.45 -9.05
N ILE A 68 8.34 -2.33 -9.11
CA ILE A 68 7.89 -1.09 -9.77
C ILE A 68 8.47 -1.02 -11.18
N LYS A 69 7.56 -0.95 -12.17
CA LYS A 69 7.94 -0.83 -13.60
C LYS A 69 8.19 0.62 -14.04
N CYS A 70 7.60 1.60 -13.37
CA CYS A 70 7.76 3.01 -13.71
C CYS A 70 9.17 3.50 -13.34
N ARG A 71 9.94 3.93 -14.34
CA ARG A 71 11.33 4.37 -14.16
C ARG A 71 11.43 5.63 -13.31
N ASP A 72 10.63 6.66 -13.61
CA ASP A 72 10.65 7.93 -12.87
C ASP A 72 10.32 7.74 -11.39
N LEU A 73 9.33 6.89 -11.08
CA LEU A 73 9.01 6.56 -9.71
C LEU A 73 10.14 5.78 -9.03
N LYS A 74 10.72 4.80 -9.73
CA LYS A 74 11.84 4.02 -9.20
C LYS A 74 12.99 4.95 -8.82
N GLU A 75 13.31 5.94 -9.65
CA GLU A 75 14.31 6.97 -9.38
C GLU A 75 13.93 7.86 -8.18
N ARG A 76 12.66 8.26 -8.05
CA ARG A 76 12.16 9.02 -6.88
C ARG A 76 12.26 8.23 -5.58
N ILE A 77 11.86 6.96 -5.59
CA ILE A 77 11.95 6.06 -4.43
C ILE A 77 13.42 5.88 -4.04
N LEU A 78 14.32 5.67 -4.98
CA LEU A 78 15.76 5.52 -4.70
C LEU A 78 16.38 6.80 -4.13
N SER A 79 15.97 7.97 -4.64
CA SER A 79 16.55 9.26 -4.24
C SER A 79 16.08 9.74 -2.86
N CYS A 80 14.84 9.42 -2.47
CA CYS A 80 14.23 9.95 -1.26
C CYS A 80 13.61 8.87 -0.34
N TYR A 81 14.10 7.62 -0.41
CA TYR A 81 13.45 6.46 0.21
C TYR A 81 13.08 6.67 1.69
N LYS A 82 14.04 7.11 2.51
CA LYS A 82 13.84 7.28 3.96
C LYS A 82 13.32 8.66 4.36
N GLU A 83 13.42 9.62 3.45
CA GLU A 83 12.97 11.01 3.66
C GLU A 83 11.53 11.23 3.20
N SER A 84 10.99 10.29 2.42
CA SER A 84 9.62 10.32 1.92
C SER A 84 8.66 9.64 2.90
N THR A 85 7.44 10.13 2.92
CA THR A 85 6.30 9.47 3.56
C THR A 85 5.54 8.66 2.52
N PHE A 86 5.48 7.35 2.74
CA PHE A 86 4.68 6.44 1.93
C PHE A 86 3.24 6.47 2.39
N VAL A 87 2.33 6.67 1.45
CA VAL A 87 0.88 6.67 1.68
C VAL A 87 0.28 5.47 0.97
N LEU A 88 -0.27 4.53 1.72
CA LEU A 88 -0.85 3.29 1.19
C LEU A 88 -2.37 3.37 1.18
N TYR A 89 -3.03 2.89 0.12
CA TYR A 89 -4.48 2.73 0.11
C TYR A 89 -4.95 1.56 -0.73
N ASN A 90 -6.06 0.94 -0.32
CA ASN A 90 -6.72 -0.16 -1.03
C ASN A 90 -8.25 0.05 -1.02
N ASN A 91 -9.00 -0.65 -1.87
CA ASN A 91 -10.47 -0.59 -1.89
C ASN A 91 -11.13 -1.46 -0.81
N SER A 92 -10.35 -2.29 -0.12
CA SER A 92 -10.83 -3.07 1.01
C SER A 92 -11.21 -2.12 2.14
N ASN A 93 -12.47 -1.71 2.15
CA ASN A 93 -13.21 -1.15 3.27
C ASN A 93 -13.36 -2.14 4.43
N GLU A 94 -12.44 -3.09 4.56
CA GLU A 94 -12.38 -3.98 5.70
C GLU A 94 -11.73 -3.17 6.80
N SER A 95 -12.57 -2.41 7.50
CA SER A 95 -12.30 -1.94 8.84
C SER A 95 -11.56 -3.07 9.57
N VAL A 96 -10.33 -2.79 10.01
CA VAL A 96 -9.63 -3.66 10.96
C VAL A 96 -10.49 -3.65 12.23
N GLY A 97 -11.45 -4.55 12.27
CA GLY A 97 -12.60 -4.50 13.15
C GLY A 97 -13.33 -5.82 13.06
N ASP A 98 -12.80 -6.77 13.82
CA ASP A 98 -13.45 -7.97 14.34
C ASP A 98 -14.10 -8.95 13.34
N GLY A 99 -13.53 -10.16 13.32
CA GLY A 99 -14.13 -11.44 12.92
C GLY A 99 -15.31 -11.49 11.94
N GLY A 100 -15.05 -12.07 10.76
CA GLY A 100 -16.06 -12.85 10.03
C GLY A 100 -16.19 -12.53 8.55
N GLY A 101 -15.61 -13.38 7.69
CA GLY A 101 -15.78 -13.28 6.24
C GLY A 101 -15.26 -14.53 5.52
N VAL A 102 -16.14 -15.51 5.35
CA VAL A 102 -15.94 -16.74 4.57
C VAL A 102 -15.76 -16.41 3.08
N GLY A 103 -14.51 -16.41 2.61
CA GLY A 103 -14.13 -16.42 1.20
C GLY A 103 -13.67 -17.82 0.79
N ARG A 104 -14.61 -18.60 0.28
CA ARG A 104 -14.43 -19.97 -0.22
C ARG A 104 -13.60 -19.97 -1.51
N GLU A 105 -12.30 -20.25 -1.43
CA GLU A 105 -11.49 -20.71 -2.57
C GLU A 105 -10.41 -21.71 -2.12
N ASP A 106 -10.67 -22.98 -2.43
CA ASP A 106 -9.74 -24.11 -2.59
C ASP A 106 -8.94 -24.64 -1.38
N LEU A 107 -9.57 -25.58 -0.65
CA LEU A 107 -8.91 -26.46 0.32
C LEU A 107 -9.03 -27.92 -0.15
N VAL A 108 -8.11 -28.43 -0.99
CA VAL A 108 -7.70 -29.85 -0.95
C VAL A 108 -6.25 -29.99 -1.44
N LEU A 109 -5.29 -30.05 -0.52
CA LEU A 109 -4.01 -30.73 -0.76
C LEU A 109 -3.76 -31.70 0.40
N LEU A 110 -4.04 -32.97 0.13
CA LEU A 110 -3.64 -34.09 0.97
C LEU A 110 -2.14 -34.39 0.74
N THR A 111 -1.52 -34.92 1.80
CA THR A 111 -0.29 -35.75 1.84
C THR A 111 1.05 -35.04 2.15
N GLY A 112 1.39 -35.02 3.45
CA GLY A 112 2.58 -35.66 4.04
C GLY A 112 3.98 -35.13 3.73
N GLY A 113 4.66 -34.55 4.74
CA GLY A 113 6.12 -34.42 4.75
C GLY A 113 6.65 -33.38 5.73
N THR A 114 7.47 -33.82 6.68
CA THR A 114 8.15 -33.09 7.78
C THR A 114 8.92 -31.82 7.37
N VAL A 115 8.83 -30.72 8.14
CA VAL A 115 9.90 -30.05 8.97
C VAL A 115 9.54 -28.60 9.36
N ALA A 116 10.00 -28.20 10.56
CA ALA A 116 10.09 -26.84 11.15
C ALA A 116 8.88 -26.32 11.96
N PRO A 117 9.11 -25.63 13.10
CA PRO A 117 8.03 -25.04 13.89
C PRO A 117 7.36 -23.97 13.04
N ALA A 118 6.10 -24.23 12.72
CA ALA A 118 5.24 -23.31 12.00
C ALA A 118 5.19 -21.98 12.78
N THR A 119 5.79 -20.95 12.20
CA THR A 119 5.39 -19.57 12.50
C THR A 119 3.96 -19.42 11.99
N THR A 120 3.01 -19.68 12.86
CA THR A 120 1.58 -19.44 12.67
C THR A 120 1.34 -17.93 12.56
N GLY A 121 1.63 -17.37 11.38
CA GLY A 121 1.14 -16.06 10.96
C GLY A 121 0.11 -16.30 9.88
N GLY A 122 -1.16 -16.10 10.21
CA GLY A 122 -2.29 -16.40 9.33
C GLY A 122 -2.12 -15.83 7.93
N ASN A 123 -2.42 -16.64 6.92
CA ASN A 123 -2.24 -16.39 5.48
C ASN A 123 -3.14 -15.27 4.90
N ASN A 124 -3.63 -14.33 5.71
CA ASN A 124 -4.53 -13.24 5.31
C ASN A 124 -3.87 -11.86 5.42
N ASP A 125 -2.52 -11.80 5.40
CA ASP A 125 -1.82 -10.52 5.34
C ASP A 125 -2.22 -9.79 4.04
N THR A 126 -3.07 -8.76 4.17
CA THR A 126 -3.46 -7.90 3.05
C THR A 126 -2.21 -7.19 2.49
N THR A 127 -2.23 -6.80 1.22
CA THR A 127 -1.12 -6.08 0.58
C THR A 127 -0.66 -4.87 1.41
N ILE A 128 -1.61 -4.17 2.04
CA ILE A 128 -1.35 -3.04 2.93
C ILE A 128 -0.51 -3.44 4.14
N ASN A 129 -0.89 -4.52 4.83
CA ASN A 129 -0.20 -4.98 6.04
C ASN A 129 1.25 -5.39 5.74
N VAL A 130 1.45 -6.12 4.63
CA VAL A 130 2.79 -6.52 4.19
C VAL A 130 3.65 -5.31 3.86
N LEU A 131 3.13 -4.37 3.06
CA LEU A 131 3.84 -3.14 2.69
C LEU A 131 4.17 -2.30 3.91
N HIS A 132 3.20 -2.08 4.80
CA HIS A 132 3.37 -1.29 6.01
C HIS A 132 4.49 -1.87 6.88
N ARG A 133 4.41 -3.18 7.18
CA ARG A 133 5.42 -3.88 7.99
C ARG A 133 6.81 -3.78 7.36
N LYS A 134 6.91 -4.08 6.06
CA LYS A 134 8.20 -4.11 5.37
C LYS A 134 8.83 -2.72 5.24
N LEU A 135 8.05 -1.71 4.87
CA LEU A 135 8.54 -0.33 4.76
C LEU A 135 8.92 0.26 6.13
N LYS A 136 8.16 -0.04 7.20
CA LYS A 136 8.53 0.37 8.57
C LYS A 136 9.82 -0.32 9.02
N GLN A 137 10.00 -1.61 8.72
CA GLN A 137 11.25 -2.33 9.00
C GLN A 137 12.46 -1.72 8.27
N ASP A 138 12.27 -1.25 7.04
CA ASP A 138 13.31 -0.57 6.27
C ASP A 138 13.61 0.86 6.78
N GLY A 139 12.83 1.35 7.76
CA GLY A 139 12.98 2.68 8.39
C GLY A 139 12.21 3.80 7.71
N CYS A 140 11.27 3.49 6.82
CA CYS A 140 10.45 4.48 6.12
C CYS A 140 9.29 4.97 6.99
N ARG A 141 8.87 6.22 6.76
CA ARG A 141 7.58 6.71 7.26
C ARG A 141 6.47 6.17 6.37
N VAL A 142 5.47 5.54 6.99
CA VAL A 142 4.35 4.91 6.28
C VAL A 142 3.07 5.26 7.00
N VAL A 143 2.06 5.66 6.24
CA VAL A 143 0.69 5.93 6.69
C VAL A 143 -0.31 5.30 5.73
N CYS A 144 -1.50 4.98 6.23
CA CYS A 144 -2.59 4.42 5.45
C CYS A 144 -3.72 5.44 5.29
N LEU A 145 -4.27 5.55 4.09
CA LEU A 145 -5.36 6.49 3.82
C LEU A 145 -6.69 5.88 4.27
N GLU A 146 -7.39 6.59 5.15
CA GLU A 146 -8.62 6.11 5.78
C GLU A 146 -9.86 6.14 4.85
N ASP A 147 -10.01 7.18 4.05
CA ASP A 147 -11.21 7.39 3.22
C ASP A 147 -10.86 7.74 1.77
N LYS A 148 -10.75 6.69 0.96
CA LYS A 148 -10.40 6.76 -0.46
C LYS A 148 -11.49 7.45 -1.29
N ALA A 149 -12.77 7.31 -0.94
CA ALA A 149 -13.87 7.92 -1.71
C ALA A 149 -13.78 9.46 -1.69
N LYS A 150 -13.50 10.02 -0.51
CA LYS A 150 -13.24 11.47 -0.38
C LYS A 150 -11.94 11.88 -1.06
N ALA A 151 -10.87 11.11 -0.92
CA ALA A 151 -9.59 11.43 -1.53
C ALA A 151 -9.64 11.44 -3.08
N LEU A 152 -10.32 10.47 -3.69
CA LEU A 152 -10.55 10.47 -5.14
C LEU A 152 -11.36 11.69 -5.57
N ARG A 153 -12.45 12.01 -4.85
CA ARG A 153 -13.28 13.17 -5.16
C ARG A 153 -12.54 14.50 -5.01
N LEU A 154 -11.61 14.60 -4.04
CA LEU A 154 -10.70 15.75 -3.90
C LEU A 154 -9.70 15.82 -5.07
N SER A 155 -9.27 14.69 -5.61
CA SER A 155 -8.38 14.65 -6.77
C SER A 155 -9.08 14.95 -8.11
N SER A 156 -10.40 14.68 -8.21
CA SER A 156 -11.23 14.96 -9.39
C SER A 156 -11.78 16.39 -9.43
N LYS A 157 -11.71 17.16 -8.35
CA LYS A 157 -12.09 18.58 -8.38
C LYS A 157 -11.07 19.38 -9.20
N PRO A 158 -11.51 20.38 -9.99
CA PRO A 158 -10.61 21.28 -10.73
C PRO A 158 -9.67 22.09 -9.82
N ASP A 159 -9.84 22.04 -8.50
CA ASP A 159 -8.88 22.57 -7.51
C ASP A 159 -7.47 21.98 -7.65
N LEU A 160 -7.32 20.80 -8.26
CA LEU A 160 -6.00 20.20 -8.49
C LEU A 160 -5.24 20.82 -9.69
N GLU A 161 -5.92 21.41 -10.66
CA GLU A 161 -5.26 22.16 -11.75
C GLU A 161 -4.62 23.46 -11.23
N ARG A 162 -5.15 24.02 -10.14
CA ARG A 162 -4.54 25.20 -9.47
C ARG A 162 -3.31 24.85 -8.64
N ILE A 163 -3.19 23.61 -8.17
CA ILE A 163 -2.05 23.15 -7.34
C ILE A 163 -0.88 22.65 -8.21
N LEU A 164 -1.10 22.38 -9.50
CA LEU A 164 -0.06 22.03 -10.49
C LEU A 164 0.36 23.21 -11.40
N ALA A 165 -0.20 24.40 -11.18
CA ALA A 165 0.17 25.63 -11.87
C ALA A 165 1.20 26.50 -11.09
N LEU A 166 1.83 25.93 -10.05
CA LEU A 166 2.97 26.47 -9.31
C LEU A 166 4.08 25.42 -9.28
#